data_AF-A0A4U5LYS1-F1
#
_entry.id   AF-A0A4U5LYS1-F1
#
_cell.length_a   1.000
_cell.length_b   1.000
_cell.length_c   1.000
_cell.angle_alpha   90.00
_cell.angle_beta   90.00
_cell.angle_gamma   90.00
#
_symmetry.space_group_name_H-M   'P 1'
#
loop_
_entity.id
_entity.type
_entity.pdbx_description
1 polymer ?
#
loop_
_entity_poly.entity_id
_entity_poly.type
_entity_poly.pdbx_seq_one_letter_code
_entity_poly.pdbx_strand_id
1 'polypeptide(L)'
;MSNDLLNLIPLRVINPRSHAMTGTVYNFEMEVAQTTCLKRKVKHEQLQAKPCKLKKGGKKFLSKIEGYVKPWNKTEKVTIKDLHEVFVVR
;
A
#
# COMPACT_ATOMS: atom_id res chain seq x y z
N MET A 1 7.71 3.19 -5.62
CA MET A 1 6.63 2.31 -6.14
C MET A 1 7.17 0.89 -6.24
N SER A 2 6.32 -0.14 -6.13
CA SER A 2 6.75 -1.54 -6.28
C SER A 2 7.18 -1.86 -7.72
N ASN A 3 8.23 -2.66 -7.88
CA ASN A 3 8.73 -3.16 -9.17
C ASN A 3 7.95 -4.39 -9.70
N ASP A 4 6.92 -4.85 -8.98
CA ASP A 4 6.05 -5.94 -9.46
C ASP A 4 5.32 -5.54 -10.76
N LEU A 5 5.16 -6.45 -11.71
CA LEU A 5 4.46 -6.18 -12.97
C LEU A 5 2.96 -5.98 -12.80
N LEU A 6 2.39 -6.53 -11.72
CA LEU A 6 0.97 -6.49 -11.39
C LEU A 6 0.68 -5.37 -10.40
N ASN A 7 -0.53 -4.82 -10.48
CA ASN A 7 -1.03 -3.91 -9.46
C ASN A 7 -1.18 -4.66 -8.13
N LEU A 8 -0.77 -4.01 -7.05
CA LEU A 8 -0.98 -4.48 -5.68
C LEU A 8 -2.18 -3.76 -5.08
N ILE A 9 -2.99 -4.46 -4.30
CA ILE A 9 -4.08 -3.86 -3.53
C ILE A 9 -3.88 -4.10 -2.04
N PRO A 10 -4.30 -3.15 -1.18
CA PRO A 10 -4.32 -3.36 0.27
C PRO A 10 -5.30 -4.49 0.62
N LEU A 11 -4.89 -5.37 1.54
CA LEU A 11 -5.76 -6.37 2.15
C LEU A 11 -6.16 -5.97 3.57
N ARG A 12 -5.19 -5.53 4.38
CA ARG A 12 -5.42 -5.07 5.75
C ARG A 12 -4.28 -4.20 6.27
N VAL A 13 -4.62 -3.35 7.23
CA VAL A 13 -3.67 -2.56 8.02
C VAL A 13 -3.31 -3.35 9.28
N ILE A 14 -2.04 -3.30 9.68
CA ILE A 14 -1.45 -4.05 10.78
C ILE A 14 -0.66 -3.06 11.65
N ASN A 15 -0.78 -3.20 12.97
CA ASN A 15 -0.03 -2.41 13.96
C ASN A 15 -0.05 -0.87 13.75
N PRO A 16 -1.22 -0.24 13.55
CA PRO A 16 -1.28 1.19 13.34
C PRO A 16 -0.88 1.97 14.59
N ARG A 17 -0.01 2.96 14.42
CA ARG A 17 0.43 3.89 15.48
C ARG A 17 0.46 5.31 14.95
N SER A 18 0.14 6.28 15.80
CA SER A 18 0.24 7.70 15.47
C SER A 18 0.90 8.48 16.60
N HIS A 19 1.64 9.53 16.24
CA HIS A 19 2.25 10.46 17.18
C HIS A 19 2.16 11.89 16.65
N ALA A 20 1.87 12.84 17.56
CA ALA A 20 1.87 14.27 17.25
C ALA A 20 3.29 14.85 17.36
N MET A 21 3.71 15.63 16.38
CA MET A 21 4.96 16.39 16.33
C MET A 21 4.67 17.78 15.74
N THR A 22 5.48 18.30 14.82
CA THR A 22 5.14 19.49 14.00
C THR A 22 4.11 19.17 12.90
N GLY A 23 3.23 18.20 13.14
CA GLY A 23 2.33 17.50 12.23
C GLY A 23 1.86 16.20 12.90
N THR A 24 1.21 15.31 12.17
CA THR A 24 0.90 13.95 12.64
C THR A 24 1.68 12.93 11.83
N VAL A 25 2.40 12.05 12.52
CA VAL A 25 3.10 10.91 11.90
C VAL A 25 2.28 9.65 12.16
N TYR A 26 1.96 8.91 11.11
CA TYR A 26 1.31 7.60 11.13
C TYR A 26 2.31 6.53 10.72
N ASN A 27 2.51 5.52 11.56
CA ASN A 27 3.35 4.36 11.24
C ASN A 27 2.48 3.12 11.28
N PHE A 28 2.48 2.34 10.21
CA PHE A 28 1.73 1.11 10.14
C PHE A 28 2.34 0.15 9.14
N GLU A 29 1.97 -1.12 9.28
CA GLU A 29 2.26 -2.15 8.30
C GLU A 29 1.00 -2.42 7.49
N MET A 30 1.15 -2.78 6.22
CA MET A 30 0.03 -3.09 5.35
C MET A 30 0.33 -4.37 4.59
N GLU A 31 -0.56 -5.36 4.73
CA GLU A 31 -0.54 -6.53 3.87
C GLU A 31 -1.13 -6.11 2.53
N VAL A 32 -0.38 -6.29 1.44
CA VAL A 32 -0.80 -6.02 0.07
C VAL A 32 -0.67 -7.28 -0.78
N ALA A 33 -1.49 -7.43 -1.81
CA ALA A 33 -1.49 -8.62 -2.64
C ALA A 33 -1.60 -8.33 -4.12
N GLN A 34 -1.03 -9.24 -4.93
CA GLN A 34 -1.12 -9.18 -6.38
C GLN A 34 -2.57 -9.28 -6.85
N THR A 35 -2.89 -8.44 -7.83
CA THR A 35 -4.12 -8.53 -8.60
C THR A 35 -3.88 -9.18 -9.95
N THR A 36 -4.95 -9.40 -10.72
CA THR A 36 -4.87 -9.88 -12.10
C THR A 36 -4.50 -8.78 -13.11
N CYS A 37 -4.41 -7.52 -12.68
CA CYS A 37 -4.14 -6.38 -13.57
C CYS A 37 -2.65 -6.11 -13.73
N LEU A 38 -2.19 -6.01 -14.97
CA LEU A 38 -0.85 -5.49 -15.28
C LEU A 38 -0.81 -3.97 -15.13
N LYS A 39 0.22 -3.43 -14.46
CA LYS A 39 0.42 -1.98 -14.31
C LYS A 39 0.46 -1.25 -15.65
N ARG A 40 1.08 -1.85 -16.67
CA ARG A 40 1.18 -1.27 -18.02
C ARG A 40 -0.13 -1.23 -18.81
N LYS A 41 -1.17 -1.96 -18.37
CA LYS A 41 -2.45 -2.07 -19.09
C LYS A 41 -3.60 -1.31 -18.44
N VAL A 42 -3.43 -0.85 -17.19
CA VAL A 42 -4.48 -0.16 -16.43
C VAL A 42 -3.87 1.12 -15.88
N LYS A 43 -4.39 2.27 -16.32
CA LYS A 43 -3.98 3.56 -15.78
C LYS A 43 -4.50 3.74 -14.36
N HIS A 44 -3.84 4.58 -13.57
CA HIS A 44 -4.19 4.77 -12.16
C HIS A 44 -5.64 5.27 -11.98
N GLU A 45 -6.09 6.18 -12.84
CA GLU A 45 -7.43 6.77 -12.81
C GLU A 45 -8.52 5.71 -13.08
N GLN A 46 -8.18 4.66 -13.82
CA GLN A 46 -9.11 3.58 -14.15
C GLN A 46 -9.29 2.58 -13.00
N LEU A 47 -8.38 2.56 -12.02
CA LEU A 47 -8.45 1.61 -10.90
C LEU A 47 -9.65 1.86 -9.98
N GLN A 48 -10.12 3.10 -9.88
CA GLN A 48 -11.32 3.44 -9.09
C GLN A 48 -12.60 2.93 -9.77
N ALA A 49 -12.73 3.16 -11.09
CA ALA A 49 -13.91 2.76 -11.85
C ALA A 49 -13.97 1.26 -12.12
N LYS A 50 -12.81 0.60 -12.26
CA LYS A 50 -12.71 -0.84 -12.52
C LYS A 50 -11.68 -1.48 -11.59
N PRO A 51 -12.08 -1.85 -10.35
CA PRO A 51 -11.20 -2.48 -9.39
C PRO A 51 -10.60 -3.78 -9.93
N CYS A 52 -9.30 -3.94 -9.68
CA CYS A 52 -8.57 -5.13 -10.10
C CYS A 52 -8.90 -6.32 -9.19
N LYS A 53 -9.23 -7.46 -9.79
CA LYS A 53 -9.53 -8.68 -9.04
C LYS A 53 -8.26 -9.23 -8.38
N LEU A 54 -8.39 -9.72 -7.15
CA LEU A 54 -7.30 -10.41 -6.46
C LEU A 54 -6.86 -11.64 -7.27
N LYS A 55 -5.55 -11.85 -7.42
CA LYS A 55 -5.02 -13.02 -8.12
C LYS A 55 -4.99 -14.21 -7.17
N LYS A 56 -5.75 -15.26 -7.47
CA LYS A 56 -5.72 -16.52 -6.70
C LYS A 56 -4.31 -17.11 -6.74
N GLY A 57 -3.73 -17.40 -5.57
CA GLY A 57 -2.34 -17.84 -5.45
C GLY A 57 -1.29 -16.79 -5.83
N GLY A 58 -1.70 -15.52 -5.98
CA GLY A 58 -0.78 -14.41 -6.20
C GLY A 58 0.07 -14.12 -4.96
N LYS A 59 1.20 -13.45 -5.19
CA LYS A 59 2.11 -13.06 -4.12
C LYS A 59 1.45 -12.07 -3.17
N LYS A 60 1.84 -12.18 -1.89
CA LYS A 60 1.49 -11.25 -0.83
C LYS A 60 2.76 -10.58 -0.33
N PHE A 61 2.64 -9.35 0.13
CA PHE A 61 3.75 -8.56 0.64
C PHE A 61 3.33 -7.86 1.91
N LEU A 62 4.29 -7.65 2.81
CA LEU A 62 4.14 -6.75 3.94
C LEU A 62 4.87 -5.45 3.63
N SER A 63 4.16 -4.33 3.68
CA SER A 63 4.72 -3.00 3.44
C SER A 63 4.76 -2.19 4.73
N LYS A 64 5.92 -1.65 5.10
CA LYS A 64 6.07 -0.72 6.22
C LYS A 64 5.91 0.71 5.71
N ILE A 65 4.92 1.43 6.25
CA ILE A 65 4.51 2.75 5.77
C ILE A 65 4.62 3.78 6.88
N GLU A 66 5.19 4.94 6.54
CA GLU A 66 5.19 6.15 7.34
C GLU A 66 4.42 7.24 6.56
N GLY A 67 3.29 7.66 7.10
CA GLY A 67 2.51 8.81 6.63
C GLY A 67 2.79 10.04 7.48
N TYR A 68 2.97 11.20 6.86
CA TYR A 68 3.13 12.48 7.54
C TYR A 68 2.12 13.49 7.02
N VAL A 69 1.33 14.05 7.92
CA VAL A 69 0.24 14.97 7.60
C VAL A 69 0.37 16.26 8.41
N LYS A 70 0.26 17.40 7.75
CA LYS A 70 0.04 18.71 8.37
C LYS A 70 -1.20 19.35 7.70
N PRO A 71 -2.38 19.22 8.32
CA PRO A 71 -3.62 19.69 7.68
C PRO A 71 -3.61 21.20 7.39
N TRP A 72 -3.08 22.00 8.32
CA TRP A 72 -3.06 23.47 8.24
C TRP A 72 -2.17 24.04 7.13
N ASN A 73 -1.26 23.25 6.54
CA ASN A 73 -0.45 23.67 5.42
C ASN A 73 -0.61 22.75 4.19
N LYS A 74 -1.65 21.91 4.18
CA LYS A 74 -1.96 20.95 3.09
C LYS A 74 -0.79 20.03 2.72
N THR A 75 0.08 19.69 3.67
CA THR A 75 1.18 18.74 3.43
C THR A 75 0.75 17.34 3.79
N GLU A 76 0.84 16.43 2.83
CA GLU A 76 0.75 14.99 3.02
C GLU A 76 1.95 14.34 2.33
N LYS A 77 2.63 13.45 3.04
CA LYS A 77 3.74 12.65 2.50
C LYS A 77 3.57 11.21 2.94
N VAL A 78 3.68 10.29 1.99
CA VAL A 78 3.65 8.85 2.27
C VAL A 78 5.00 8.27 1.86
N THR A 79 5.65 7.60 2.80
CA THR A 79 6.94 6.93 2.60
C THR A 79 6.78 5.44 2.81
N ILE A 80 7.11 4.65 1.80
CA ILE A 80 7.26 3.20 1.94
C ILE A 80 8.69 2.95 2.43
N LYS A 81 8.83 2.52 3.68
CA LYS A 81 10.13 2.24 4.31
C LYS A 81 10.68 0.88 3.91
N ASP A 82 9.78 -0.09 3.73
CA ASP A 82 10.12 -1.46 3.36
C ASP A 82 8.96 -2.14 2.62
N LEU A 83 9.28 -3.11 1.78
CA LEU A 83 8.35 -3.99 1.09
C LEU A 83 9.02 -5.32 0.80
N HIS A 84 8.52 -6.39 1.41
CA HIS A 84 9.02 -7.75 1.18
C HIS A 84 7.88 -8.75 0.98
N GLU A 85 8.14 -9.77 0.17
CA GLU A 85 7.19 -10.86 -0.06
C GLU A 85 7.03 -11.69 1.21
N VAL A 86 5.79 -12.07 1.53
CA VAL A 86 5.47 -12.92 2.68
C VAL A 86 4.80 -14.21 2.20
N PHE A 87 5.30 -15.33 2.71
CA PHE A 87 4.66 -16.63 2.53
C PHE A 87 3.65 -16.80 3.65
N VAL A 88 2.36 -16.87 3.30
CA VAL A 88 1.34 -17.28 4.27
C VAL A 88 1.51 -18.78 4.47
N VAL A 89 2.18 -19.16 5.55
CA VAL A 89 2.11 -20.53 6.08
C VAL A 89 0.67 -20.73 6.54
N ARG A 90 -0.02 -21.69 5.92
CA ARG A 90 -1.38 -22.06 6.29
C ARG A 90 -1.38 -22.90 7.55
#